data_AF-A0A3Q2XNU6-F1
#
_entry.id   AF-A0A3Q2XNU6-F1
#
_cell.length_a   1.000
_cell.length_b   1.000
_cell.length_c   1.000
_cell.angle_alpha   90.00
_cell.angle_beta   90.00
_cell.angle_gamma   90.00
#
_symmetry.space_group_name_H-M   'P 1'
#
loop_
_entity.id
_entity.type
_entity.pdbx_description
1 polymer ?
#
loop_
_entity_poly.entity_id
_entity_poly.type
_entity_poly.pdbx_seq_one_letter_code
_entity_poly.pdbx_strand_id
1 'polypeptide(L)'
;MRPLNAVDELYRLLESFIHCRRTAACQYTACAASGVGLLTVASELCSRLGAAHVVMCNNGVHRCTLSVTLEQAILLARNHGLPPRCIMQATDVMRKQGARVQNSAKNLGVRDRTPSSAPRLYKLCQPPPPDGDP
;
A
#
# COMPACT_ATOMS: atom_id res chain seq x y z
N MET A 1 3.68 23.11 17.58
CA MET A 1 3.70 23.73 16.23
C MET A 1 3.77 22.59 15.21
N ARG A 2 2.74 22.39 14.37
CA ARG A 2 2.79 21.40 13.28
C ARG A 2 3.66 21.97 12.16
N PRO A 3 4.58 21.21 11.55
CA PRO A 3 5.43 21.75 10.50
C PRO A 3 4.60 21.87 9.23
N LEU A 4 4.37 23.10 8.74
CA LEU A 4 3.92 23.32 7.35
C LEU A 4 4.80 22.52 6.36
N ASN A 5 6.07 22.36 6.74
CA ASN A 5 7.14 21.66 6.05
C ASN A 5 6.78 20.22 5.64
N ALA A 6 5.93 19.50 6.39
CA ALA A 6 5.64 18.10 6.08
C ALA A 6 4.64 17.93 4.92
N VAL A 7 3.69 18.87 4.76
CA VAL A 7 2.76 18.83 3.63
C VAL A 7 3.48 19.27 2.36
N ASP A 8 4.31 20.31 2.44
CA ASP A 8 5.14 20.77 1.33
C ASP A 8 6.11 19.68 0.84
N GLU A 9 6.71 18.93 1.77
CA GLU A 9 7.61 17.81 1.42
C GLU A 9 6.84 16.65 0.76
N LEU A 10 5.65 16.31 1.25
CA LEU A 10 4.79 15.31 0.60
C LEU A 10 4.38 15.76 -0.80
N TYR A 11 4.10 17.04 -0.98
CA TYR A 11 3.78 17.61 -2.28
C TYR A 11 4.98 17.56 -3.23
N ARG A 12 6.19 17.94 -2.78
CA ARG A 12 7.43 17.78 -3.56
C ARG A 12 7.72 16.33 -3.93
N LEU A 13 7.53 15.39 -3.00
CA LEU A 13 7.69 13.95 -3.28
C LEU A 13 6.68 13.49 -4.32
N LEU A 14 5.41 13.91 -4.20
CA LEU A 14 4.36 13.59 -5.15
C LEU A 14 4.68 14.12 -6.55
N GLU A 15 5.12 15.39 -6.66
CA GLU A 15 5.58 15.97 -7.92
C GLU A 15 6.77 15.20 -8.49
N SER A 16 7.72 14.78 -7.66
CA SER A 16 8.85 13.95 -8.07
C SER A 16 8.40 12.62 -8.69
N PHE A 17 7.43 11.93 -8.08
CA PHE A 17 6.88 10.68 -8.64
C PHE A 17 6.16 10.88 -9.98
N ILE A 18 5.46 12.01 -10.16
CA ILE A 18 4.71 12.32 -11.39
C ILE A 18 5.64 12.73 -12.53
N HIS A 19 6.65 13.56 -12.25
CA HIS A 19 7.55 14.14 -13.26
C HIS A 19 8.74 13.24 -13.60
N CYS A 20 8.98 12.19 -12.83
CA CYS A 20 10.01 11.22 -13.16
C CYS A 20 9.69 10.52 -14.48
N ARG A 21 10.42 10.87 -15.55
CA ARG A 21 10.34 10.15 -16.83
C ARG A 21 10.68 8.67 -16.57
N ARG A 22 9.83 7.77 -17.08
CA ARG A 22 9.96 6.30 -17.03
C ARG A 22 11.18 5.77 -17.82
N THR A 23 12.32 6.45 -17.79
CA THR A 23 13.47 6.23 -18.70
C THR A 23 14.68 5.61 -18.03
N ALA A 24 14.62 5.21 -16.76
CA ALA A 24 15.70 4.46 -16.13
C ALA A 24 15.16 3.15 -15.57
N ALA A 25 15.82 2.03 -15.88
CA ALA A 25 15.62 0.73 -15.23
C ALA A 25 16.14 0.78 -13.79
N CYS A 26 15.53 1.61 -12.95
CA CYS A 26 15.93 1.83 -11.58
C CYS A 26 15.00 1.03 -10.66
N GLN A 27 15.28 -0.27 -10.55
CA GLN A 27 14.52 -1.23 -9.74
C GLN A 27 14.35 -0.81 -8.26
N TYR A 28 15.09 0.20 -7.80
CA TYR A 28 15.12 0.65 -6.41
C TYR A 28 15.10 2.17 -6.20
N THR A 29 14.79 2.99 -7.23
CA THR A 29 14.54 4.43 -7.02
C THR A 29 13.11 4.80 -7.36
N ALA A 30 12.63 5.90 -6.76
CA ALA A 30 11.28 6.47 -6.93
C ALA A 30 10.80 6.62 -8.39
N CYS A 31 11.72 6.59 -9.36
CA CYS A 31 11.47 6.82 -10.78
C CYS A 31 10.99 5.58 -11.56
N ALA A 32 11.34 4.37 -11.13
CA ALA A 32 10.80 3.12 -11.71
C ALA A 32 10.19 2.16 -10.67
N ALA A 33 10.32 2.50 -9.39
CA ALA A 33 9.74 1.75 -8.29
C ALA A 33 8.23 2.02 -8.20
N SER A 34 7.48 1.11 -8.82
CA SER A 34 6.23 0.54 -8.33
C SER A 34 5.28 1.47 -7.57
N GLY A 35 4.06 1.65 -8.10
CA GLY A 35 3.01 2.54 -7.58
C GLY A 35 2.70 2.50 -6.07
N VAL A 36 3.30 1.61 -5.28
CA VAL A 36 3.33 1.66 -3.81
C VAL A 36 3.75 3.04 -3.28
N GLY A 37 4.87 3.57 -3.75
CA GLY A 37 5.43 4.83 -3.23
C GLY A 37 4.47 6.00 -3.48
N LEU A 38 4.03 6.12 -4.72
CA LEU A 38 3.04 7.11 -5.16
C LEU A 38 1.72 7.01 -4.38
N LEU A 39 1.12 5.81 -4.29
CA LEU A 39 -0.16 5.61 -3.60
C LEU A 39 -0.07 5.93 -2.11
N THR A 40 1.04 5.55 -1.46
CA THR A 40 1.23 5.80 -0.02
C THR A 40 1.42 7.29 0.28
N VAL A 41 2.20 7.99 -0.55
CA VAL A 41 2.43 9.44 -0.42
C VAL A 41 1.16 10.23 -0.73
N ALA A 42 0.44 9.87 -1.79
CA ALA A 42 -0.84 10.50 -2.13
C ALA A 42 -1.88 10.33 -1.01
N SER A 43 -2.04 9.11 -0.47
CA SER A 43 -2.93 8.85 0.67
C SER A 43 -2.54 9.67 1.90
N GLU A 44 -1.25 9.80 2.20
CA GLU A 44 -0.78 10.60 3.33
C GLU A 44 -1.10 12.09 3.14
N LEU A 45 -0.84 12.61 1.93
CA LEU A 45 -1.16 13.98 1.59
C LEU A 45 -2.67 14.25 1.74
N CYS A 46 -3.52 13.39 1.18
CA CYS A 46 -4.97 13.47 1.34
C CYS A 46 -5.40 13.45 2.81
N SER A 47 -4.82 12.55 3.61
CA SER A 47 -5.12 12.44 5.05
C SER A 47 -4.75 13.71 5.82
N ARG A 48 -3.60 14.33 5.52
CA ARG A 48 -3.15 15.57 6.18
C ARG A 48 -3.95 16.80 5.75
N LEU A 49 -4.47 16.81 4.52
CA LEU A 49 -5.35 17.86 4.01
C LEU A 49 -6.80 17.73 4.49
N GLY A 50 -7.16 16.63 5.17
CA GLY A 50 -8.55 16.35 5.56
C GLY A 50 -9.45 15.99 4.37
N ALA A 51 -8.87 15.51 3.28
CA ALA A 51 -9.61 15.13 2.07
C ALA A 51 -10.24 13.74 2.21
N ALA A 52 -11.33 13.51 1.47
CA ALA A 52 -11.85 12.17 1.26
C ALA A 52 -10.92 11.39 0.30
N HIS A 53 -10.51 10.19 0.71
CA HIS A 53 -9.64 9.33 -0.08
C HIS A 53 -10.40 8.08 -0.54
N VAL A 54 -10.46 7.86 -1.86
CA VAL A 54 -11.15 6.71 -2.47
C VAL A 54 -10.14 5.89 -3.27
N VAL A 55 -9.97 4.63 -2.89
CA VAL A 55 -9.12 3.67 -3.60
C VAL A 55 -9.96 2.86 -4.58
N MET A 56 -9.63 2.93 -5.86
CA MET A 56 -10.37 2.24 -6.93
C MET A 56 -9.47 1.39 -7.83
N CYS A 57 -10.06 0.34 -8.38
CA CYS A 57 -9.46 -0.62 -9.29
C CYS A 57 -10.58 -1.31 -10.08
N ASN A 58 -10.25 -1.93 -11.21
CA ASN A 58 -11.23 -2.45 -12.17
C ASN A 58 -12.39 -3.29 -11.59
N ASN A 59 -12.15 -4.04 -10.51
CA ASN A 59 -13.16 -4.90 -9.89
C ASN A 59 -13.44 -4.57 -8.41
N GLY A 60 -12.75 -3.61 -7.80
CA GLY A 60 -12.94 -3.31 -6.37
C GLY A 60 -12.48 -4.39 -5.38
N VAL A 61 -12.00 -5.56 -5.84
CA VAL A 61 -11.70 -6.70 -4.97
C VAL A 61 -10.22 -6.76 -4.63
N HIS A 62 -9.37 -7.22 -5.55
CA HIS A 62 -8.02 -7.67 -5.18
C HIS A 62 -7.04 -6.53 -4.94
N ARG A 63 -6.73 -5.71 -5.97
CA ARG A 63 -5.79 -4.58 -5.84
C ARG A 63 -6.27 -3.53 -4.83
N CYS A 64 -7.58 -3.27 -4.80
CA CYS A 64 -8.16 -2.31 -3.86
C CYS A 64 -8.00 -2.79 -2.41
N THR A 65 -8.35 -4.05 -2.10
CA THR A 65 -8.19 -4.55 -0.73
C THR A 65 -6.73 -4.62 -0.30
N LEU A 66 -5.81 -4.95 -1.22
CA LEU A 66 -4.37 -4.91 -0.96
C LEU A 66 -3.88 -3.50 -0.61
N SER A 67 -4.31 -2.49 -1.36
CA SER A 67 -3.97 -1.09 -1.11
C SER A 67 -4.57 -0.57 0.20
N VAL A 68 -5.87 -0.78 0.40
CA VAL A 68 -6.59 -0.32 1.60
C VAL A 68 -5.99 -0.94 2.86
N THR A 69 -5.73 -2.25 2.88
CA THR A 69 -5.16 -2.90 4.08
C THR A 69 -3.76 -2.39 4.43
N LEU A 70 -2.92 -2.09 3.43
CA LEU A 70 -1.60 -1.51 3.68
C LEU A 70 -1.73 -0.08 4.23
N GLU A 71 -2.59 0.73 3.62
CA GLU A 71 -2.86 2.10 4.05
C GLU A 71 -3.37 2.16 5.49
N GLN A 72 -4.32 1.29 5.86
CA GLN A 72 -4.83 1.23 7.23
C GLN A 72 -3.73 0.88 8.25
N ALA A 73 -2.82 -0.05 7.92
CA ALA A 73 -1.69 -0.38 8.80
C ALA A 73 -0.72 0.80 8.97
N ILE A 74 -0.48 1.55 7.88
CA ILE A 74 0.35 2.75 7.91
C ILE A 74 -0.29 3.87 8.74
N LEU A 75 -1.62 4.07 8.61
CA LEU A 75 -2.36 5.02 9.44
C LEU A 75 -2.31 4.65 10.93
N LEU A 76 -2.47 3.36 11.26
CA LEU A 76 -2.31 2.87 12.63
C LEU A 76 -0.90 3.16 13.17
N ALA A 77 0.13 2.97 12.35
CA ALA A 77 1.51 3.24 12.78
C ALA A 77 1.81 4.73 12.99
N ARG A 78 1.22 5.59 12.14
CA ARG A 78 1.46 7.03 12.19
C ARG A 78 0.66 7.75 13.26
N ASN A 79 -0.61 7.37 13.42
CA ASN A 79 -1.57 8.15 14.22
C ASN A 79 -2.01 7.44 15.50
N HIS A 80 -1.83 6.11 15.59
CA HIS A 80 -2.38 5.30 16.68
C HIS A 80 -1.33 4.46 17.43
N GLY A 81 -0.04 4.70 17.18
CA GLY A 81 1.05 4.10 17.94
C GLY A 81 1.33 2.63 17.63
N LEU A 82 0.86 2.09 16.50
CA LEU A 82 1.30 0.76 16.05
C LEU A 82 2.82 0.80 15.79
N PRO A 83 3.63 -0.06 16.42
CA PRO A 83 5.06 -0.08 16.17
C PRO A 83 5.38 -0.31 14.67
N PRO A 84 6.30 0.44 14.04
CA PRO A 84 6.58 0.29 12.61
C PRO A 84 6.94 -1.14 12.17
N ARG A 85 7.62 -1.90 13.05
CA ARG A 85 7.93 -3.33 12.85
C ARG A 85 6.69 -4.22 12.68
N CYS A 86 5.54 -3.79 13.19
CA CYS A 86 4.29 -4.53 13.15
C CYS A 86 3.41 -4.17 11.94
N ILE A 87 3.77 -3.20 11.09
CA ILE A 87 2.96 -2.78 9.93
C ILE A 87 2.63 -3.97 9.02
N MET A 88 3.64 -4.78 8.69
CA MET A 88 3.46 -5.97 7.84
C MET A 88 2.57 -7.02 8.51
N GLN A 89 2.75 -7.24 9.81
CA GLN A 89 1.93 -8.18 10.58
C GLN A 89 0.48 -7.73 10.63
N ALA A 90 0.22 -6.46 10.95
CA ALA A 90 -1.13 -5.89 10.99
C ALA A 90 -1.80 -5.96 9.61
N THR A 91 -1.05 -5.65 8.55
CA THR A 91 -1.52 -5.78 7.16
C THR A 91 -1.90 -7.23 6.84
N ASP A 92 -1.09 -8.21 7.21
CA ASP A 92 -1.35 -9.62 6.95
C ASP A 92 -2.58 -10.14 7.71
N VAL A 93 -2.73 -9.76 8.99
CA VAL A 93 -3.93 -10.05 9.79
C VAL A 93 -5.18 -9.48 9.13
N MET A 94 -5.17 -8.21 8.73
CA MET A 94 -6.31 -7.58 8.05
C MET A 94 -6.64 -8.27 6.71
N ARG A 95 -5.63 -8.79 6.01
CA ARG A 95 -5.83 -9.50 4.73
C ARG A 95 -6.36 -10.92 4.90
N LYS A 96 -5.97 -11.63 5.95
CA LYS A 96 -6.32 -13.04 6.19
C LYS A 96 -7.58 -13.21 7.05
N GLN A 97 -7.88 -12.26 7.93
CA GLN A 97 -8.96 -12.37 8.92
C GLN A 97 -9.87 -11.13 8.94
N GLY A 98 -9.52 -10.04 8.25
CA GLY A 98 -10.30 -8.82 8.23
C GLY A 98 -11.39 -8.76 7.14
N ALA A 99 -11.90 -7.56 6.90
CA ALA A 99 -12.98 -7.28 5.95
C ALA A 99 -12.70 -7.75 4.51
N ARG A 100 -11.42 -7.92 4.13
CA ARG A 100 -11.04 -8.50 2.83
C ARG A 100 -11.68 -9.86 2.62
N VAL A 101 -11.72 -10.72 3.65
CA VAL A 101 -12.30 -12.07 3.55
C VAL A 101 -13.76 -12.01 3.14
N GLN A 102 -14.54 -11.12 3.79
CA GLN A 102 -15.93 -10.89 3.47
C GLN A 102 -16.12 -10.29 2.07
N ASN A 103 -15.26 -9.35 1.66
CA ASN A 103 -15.31 -8.78 0.31
C ASN A 103 -15.04 -9.84 -0.76
N SER A 104 -14.06 -10.71 -0.56
CA SER A 104 -13.77 -11.83 -1.45
C SER A 104 -14.92 -12.83 -1.49
N ALA A 105 -15.55 -13.14 -0.35
CA ALA A 105 -16.68 -14.04 -0.27
C ALA A 105 -17.95 -13.51 -0.95
N LYS A 106 -18.16 -12.19 -1.00
CA LYS A 106 -19.28 -11.57 -1.74
C LYS A 106 -19.04 -11.50 -3.25
N ASN A 107 -17.79 -11.62 -3.68
CA ASN A 107 -17.37 -11.48 -5.08
C ASN A 107 -16.79 -12.78 -5.64
N LEU A 108 -17.35 -13.93 -5.22
CA LEU A 108 -16.98 -15.26 -5.72
C LEU A 108 -17.15 -15.30 -7.25
N GLY A 109 -16.05 -15.43 -7.98
CA GLY A 109 -16.01 -15.40 -9.45
C GLY A 109 -15.12 -14.30 -10.03
N VAL A 110 -14.79 -13.27 -9.24
CA VAL A 110 -13.80 -12.26 -9.65
C VAL A 110 -12.40 -12.84 -9.57
N ARG A 111 -11.82 -13.16 -10.73
CA ARG A 111 -10.43 -13.65 -10.84
C ARG A 111 -9.43 -12.61 -10.33
N ASP A 112 -8.48 -13.07 -9.52
CA ASP A 112 -7.34 -12.24 -9.14
C ASP A 112 -6.41 -12.06 -10.34
N ARG A 113 -6.25 -10.81 -10.77
CA ARG A 113 -5.36 -10.38 -11.85
C ARG A 113 -4.22 -9.51 -11.32
N THR A 114 -3.91 -9.62 -10.03
CA THR A 114 -2.76 -8.93 -9.45
C THR A 114 -1.50 -9.53 -10.07
N PRO A 115 -0.65 -8.72 -10.72
CA PRO A 115 0.53 -9.23 -11.41
C PRO A 115 1.52 -9.83 -10.41
N SER A 116 2.22 -10.90 -10.82
CA SER A 116 3.27 -11.51 -10.00
C SER A 116 4.42 -10.56 -9.71
N SER A 117 4.63 -9.55 -10.55
CA SER A 117 5.60 -8.45 -10.36
C SER A 117 5.16 -7.41 -9.31
N ALA A 118 3.97 -7.56 -8.71
CA ALA A 118 3.55 -6.68 -7.62
C ALA A 118 4.56 -6.71 -6.45
N PRO A 119 4.84 -5.58 -5.81
CA PRO A 119 5.73 -5.54 -4.66
C PRO A 119 5.25 -6.41 -3.52
N ARG A 120 6.21 -6.84 -2.70
CA ARG A 120 5.94 -7.65 -1.50
C ARG A 120 4.93 -7.00 -0.55
N LEU A 121 4.92 -5.66 -0.47
CA LEU A 121 3.96 -4.89 0.33
C LEU A 121 2.50 -5.12 -0.09
N TYR A 122 2.26 -5.41 -1.38
CA TYR A 122 0.94 -5.75 -1.92
C TYR A 122 0.74 -7.26 -2.13
N LYS A 123 1.52 -8.11 -1.44
CA LYS A 123 1.35 -9.56 -1.47
C LYS A 123 0.94 -10.08 -0.10
N LEU A 124 0.26 -11.22 -0.07
CA LEU A 124 0.03 -11.97 1.16
C LEU A 124 1.36 -12.53 1.67
N CYS A 125 1.59 -12.48 2.98
CA CYS A 125 2.76 -13.13 3.55
C CYS A 125 2.59 -14.65 3.43
N GLN A 126 3.53 -15.28 2.74
CA GLN A 126 3.67 -16.72 2.75
C GLN A 126 4.23 -17.16 4.10
N PRO A 127 3.83 -18.34 4.62
CA PRO A 127 4.48 -18.92 5.77
C PRO A 127 5.98 -19.11 5.49
N PRO A 128 6.85 -19.06 6.52
CA PRO A 128 8.24 -19.43 6.33
C PRO A 128 8.32 -20.84 5.72
N PRO A 129 9.28 -21.10 4.82
CA PRO A 129 9.51 -22.46 4.36
C PRO A 129 9.77 -23.36 5.58
N PRO A 130 9.30 -24.62 5.55
CA PRO A 130 9.60 -25.57 6.61
C PRO A 130 11.13 -25.72 6.73
N ASP A 131 11.63 -25.87 7.95
CA ASP A 131 13.05 -26.10 8.22
C ASP A 131 13.49 -27.39 7.48
N GLY A 132 14.07 -27.26 6.28
CA GLY A 132 14.49 -28.43 5.52
C GLY A 132 14.69 -28.30 4.01
N ASP A 133 14.23 -27.23 3.35
CA ASP A 133 14.53 -27.04 1.92
C ASP A 133 15.68 -26.01 1.72
N PRO A 134 16.78 -26.39 1.05
CA PRO A 134 17.95 -25.52 0.81
C PRO A 134 17.68 -24.34 -0.13
#